data_AF-A0A7C1BSL9-F1
#
_entry.id   AF-A0A7C1BSL9-F1
#
_cell.length_a   1.000
_cell.length_b   1.000
_cell.length_c   1.000
_cell.angle_alpha   90.00
_cell.angle_beta   90.00
_cell.angle_gamma   90.00
#
_symmetry.space_group_name_H-M   'P 1'
#
loop_
_entity.id
_entity.type
_entity.pdbx_description
1 polymer ?
#
loop_
_entity_poly.entity_id
_entity_poly.type
_entity_poly.pdbx_seq_one_letter_code
_entity_poly.pdbx_strand_id
1 'polypeptide(L)' 'MNFGDLLKGVEAEGKEKHVPQIEVGKGRGREGVEVVRVVVGKEVPHPNTAEHHIAWVELFGVKKEVEEQVV' A
#
# COMPACT_ATOMS: atom_id res chain seq x y z
N MET A 1 -12.11 -1.42 -22.52
CA MET A 1 -11.94 -1.51 -21.06
C MET A 1 -10.67 -0.74 -20.74
N ASN A 2 -10.76 0.21 -19.83
CA ASN A 2 -9.58 0.91 -19.32
C ASN A 2 -9.00 0.09 -18.16
N PHE A 3 -7.69 0.14 -17.98
CA PHE A 3 -7.02 -0.61 -16.90
C PHE A 3 -7.56 -0.25 -15.51
N GLY A 4 -7.92 1.02 -15.29
CA GLY A 4 -8.49 1.50 -14.04
C GLY A 4 -9.82 0.83 -13.67
N ASP A 5 -10.59 0.34 -14.64
CA ASP A 5 -11.87 -0.32 -14.40
C ASP A 5 -11.70 -1.68 -13.68
N LEU A 6 -10.47 -2.23 -13.67
CA LEU A 6 -10.13 -3.51 -13.03
C LEU A 6 -9.59 -3.34 -11.61
N LEU A 7 -9.24 -2.11 -11.21
CA LEU A 7 -8.66 -1.82 -9.90
C LEU A 7 -9.77 -1.56 -8.87
N LYS A 8 -9.71 -2.25 -7.73
CA LYS A 8 -10.57 -1.94 -6.58
C LYS A 8 -10.03 -0.73 -5.84
N GLY A 9 -10.88 0.26 -5.57
CA GLY A 9 -10.51 1.53 -4.95
C GLY A 9 -10.57 1.52 -3.42
N VAL A 10 -10.47 2.73 -2.85
CA VAL A 10 -10.43 3.01 -1.40
C VAL A 10 -11.70 2.52 -0.69
N GLU A 11 -12.82 2.47 -1.40
CA GLU A 11 -14.10 1.98 -0.88
C GLU A 11 -14.07 0.52 -0.39
N ALA A 12 -13.11 -0.28 -0.90
CA ALA A 12 -12.90 -1.69 -0.56
C ALA A 12 -11.82 -1.91 0.51
N GLU A 13 -11.05 -0.88 0.88
CA GLU A 13 -10.00 -0.99 1.90
C GLU A 13 -10.58 -1.36 3.28
N GLY A 14 -9.97 -2.35 3.95
CA GLY A 14 -10.43 -2.89 5.24
C GLY A 14 -11.66 -3.80 5.17
N LYS A 15 -12.47 -3.75 4.10
CA LYS A 15 -13.63 -4.64 3.91
C LYS A 15 -13.28 -5.94 3.22
N GLU A 16 -12.16 -5.96 2.51
CA GLU A 16 -11.72 -7.11 1.73
C GLU A 16 -10.25 -7.44 2.01
N LYS A 17 -9.97 -8.73 2.22
CA LYS A 17 -8.63 -9.28 2.49
C LYS A 17 -7.62 -9.11 1.36
N HIS A 18 -8.04 -8.68 0.16
CA HIS A 18 -7.16 -8.47 -1.01
C HIS A 18 -6.68 -7.03 -1.14
N VAL A 19 -7.33 -6.06 -0.49
CA VAL A 19 -6.93 -4.65 -0.60
C VAL A 19 -5.74 -4.42 0.34
N PRO A 20 -4.57 -3.97 -0.17
CA PRO A 20 -3.43 -3.67 0.66
C PRO A 20 -3.70 -2.46 1.55
N GLN A 21 -3.32 -2.55 2.83
CA GLN A 21 -3.35 -1.42 3.76
C GLN A 21 -1.96 -0.83 3.91
N ILE A 22 -1.86 0.50 3.87
CA ILE A 22 -0.61 1.23 3.98
C ILE A 22 -0.51 1.90 5.36
N GLU A 23 0.54 1.59 6.10
CA GLU A 23 0.89 2.25 7.35
C GLU A 23 2.19 3.04 7.17
N VAL A 24 2.15 4.35 7.45
CA VAL A 24 3.34 5.20 7.49
C VAL A 24 3.71 5.44 8.95
N GLY A 25 4.80 4.85 9.40
CA GLY A 25 5.27 4.96 10.78
C GLY A 25 6.53 5.81 10.88
N LYS A 26 6.60 6.65 11.92
CA LYS A 26 7.84 7.34 12.30
C LYS A 26 8.78 6.37 13.03
N GLY A 27 10.01 6.23 12.54
CA GLY A 27 11.15 5.73 13.32
C GLY A 27 11.04 4.32 13.90
N ARG A 28 10.85 3.29 13.05
CA ARG A 28 11.07 1.88 13.47
C ARG A 28 12.24 1.20 12.74
N GLY A 29 12.85 1.86 11.77
CA GLY A 29 14.08 1.40 11.10
C GLY A 29 15.35 1.76 11.89
N ARG A 30 16.47 1.13 11.55
CA ARG A 30 17.80 1.64 11.95
C ARG A 30 17.88 3.11 11.53
N GLU A 31 18.37 3.96 12.43
CA GLU A 31 18.64 5.40 12.17
C GLU A 31 17.42 6.33 12.05
N GLY A 32 16.23 5.93 12.54
CA GLY A 32 15.11 6.86 12.67
C GLY A 32 14.38 7.20 11.36
N VAL A 33 14.62 6.41 10.31
CA VAL A 33 13.96 6.56 9.00
C VAL A 33 12.47 6.26 9.10
N GLU A 34 11.66 7.01 8.35
CA GLU A 34 10.24 6.74 8.15
C GLU A 34 10.06 5.41 7.41
N VAL A 35 9.23 4.53 7.96
CA VAL A 35 9.00 3.20 7.38
C VAL A 35 7.59 3.16 6.83
N VAL A 36 7.48 2.86 5.53
CA VAL A 36 6.21 2.52 4.89
C VAL A 36 6.02 1.02 4.97
N ARG A 37 4.94 0.57 5.60
CA ARG A 37 4.56 -0.83 5.69
C ARG A 37 3.29 -1.05 4.89
N VAL A 38 3.34 -1.99 3.94
CA VAL A 38 2.17 -2.42 3.17
C VAL A 38 1.79 -3.83 3.59
N VAL A 39 0.54 -4.06 3.95
CA VAL A 39 0.04 -5.34 4.47
C VAL A 39 -1.22 -5.76 3.73
N VAL A 40 -1.25 -6.98 3.21
CA VAL A 40 -2.46 -7.61 2.65
C VAL A 40 -3.03 -8.60 3.66
N GLY A 41 -4.33 -8.57 3.88
CA GLY A 41 -5.02 -9.45 4.82
C GLY A 41 -4.76 -9.17 6.30
N LYS A 42 -4.55 -7.90 6.69
CA LYS A 42 -4.25 -7.48 8.07
C LYS A 42 -5.40 -7.77 9.05
N GLU A 43 -6.62 -7.37 8.70
CA GLU A 43 -7.81 -7.61 9.55
C GLU A 43 -8.40 -9.00 9.32
N VAL A 44 -8.51 -9.39 8.04
CA VAL A 44 -8.99 -10.71 7.63
C VAL A 44 -7.87 -11.40 6.84
N PRO A 45 -7.30 -12.52 7.32
CA PRO A 45 -6.19 -13.19 6.64
C PRO A 45 -6.50 -13.61 5.21
N HIS A 46 -5.56 -13.36 4.31
CA HIS A 46 -5.59 -13.89 2.95
C HIS A 46 -4.97 -15.31 2.92
N PRO A 47 -5.53 -16.27 2.15
CA PRO A 47 -4.90 -17.57 1.94
C PRO A 47 -3.47 -17.45 1.40
N ASN A 48 -2.60 -18.40 1.74
CA ASN A 48 -1.27 -18.48 1.15
C ASN A 48 -0.95 -19.94 0.84
N THR A 49 -1.71 -20.49 -0.10
CA THR A 49 -1.48 -21.85 -0.62
C THR A 49 -0.85 -21.75 -2.01
N ALA A 50 -0.38 -22.88 -2.54
CA ALA A 50 0.16 -22.92 -3.90
C ALA A 50 -0.89 -22.47 -4.94
N GLU A 51 -2.16 -22.77 -4.69
CA GLU A 51 -3.30 -22.49 -5.58
C GLU A 51 -3.86 -21.07 -5.41
N HIS A 52 -3.67 -20.45 -4.25
CA HIS A 52 -4.21 -19.12 -3.95
C HIS A 52 -3.31 -18.35 -2.98
N HIS A 53 -2.55 -17.40 -3.54
CA HIS A 53 -1.66 -16.51 -2.81
C HIS A 53 -1.63 -15.11 -3.46
N ILE A 54 -1.15 -14.13 -2.71
CA ILE A 54 -0.86 -12.79 -3.25
C ILE A 54 0.46 -12.87 -4.01
N ALA A 55 0.43 -12.52 -5.30
CA ALA A 55 1.61 -12.62 -6.15
C ALA A 55 2.68 -11.57 -5.83
N TRP A 56 2.28 -10.33 -5.56
CA TRP A 56 3.19 -9.22 -5.30
C TRP A 56 2.47 -8.02 -4.67
N VAL A 57 3.26 -7.06 -4.20
CA VAL A 57 2.82 -5.74 -3.74
C VAL A 57 3.76 -4.71 -4.36
N GLU A 58 3.20 -3.68 -4.98
CA GLU A 58 3.94 -2.55 -5.55
C GLU A 58 3.46 -1.26 -4.89
N LEU A 59 4.40 -0.35 -4.64
CA LEU A 59 4.15 0.92 -3.99
C LEU A 59 4.63 2.06 -4.90
N PHE A 60 3.70 2.93 -5.29
CA PHE A 60 3.99 4.11 -6.08
C PHE A 60 3.97 5.36 -5.20
N GLY A 61 4.95 6.24 -5.40
CA GLY A 61 5.02 7.54 -4.74
C GLY A 61 5.05 8.66 -5.77
N VAL A 62 4.24 9.69 -5.56
CA VAL A 62 4.26 10.92 -6.36
C VAL A 62 4.88 12.02 -5.50
N LYS A 63 5.96 12.64 -5.98
CA LYS A 63 6.52 13.83 -5.33
C LYS A 63 5.53 14.98 -5.52
N LYS A 64 5.21 15.71 -4.45
CA LYS A 64 4.60 17.03 -4.65
C LYS A 64 5.61 17.90 -5.40
N GLU A 65 5.15 18.64 -6.40
CA GLU A 65 5.94 19.73 -6.96
C GLU A 65 6.29 20.68 -5.82
N VAL A 66 7.59 20.91 -5.63
CA VAL A 66 8.06 21.88 -4.66
C VAL A 66 7.95 23.22 -5.37
N GLU A 67 6.95 24.04 -5.05
CA GLU A 67 7.05 25.47 -5.36
C GLU A 67 8.27 25.99 -4.62
N GLU A 68 9.33 26.26 -5.37
CA GLU A 68 10.59 26.79 -4.88
C GLU A 68 10.27 28.14 -4.21
N GLN A 69 10.20 28.15 -2.88
CA GLN A 69 10.11 29.40 -2.14
C GLN A 69 11.43 30.14 -2.36
N VAL A 70 11.38 31.11 -3.27
CA VAL A 70 12.42 32.11 -3.47
C VAL A 70 12.61 32.81 -2.12
N VAL A 71 13.75 32.57 -1.48
CA VAL A 71 14.23 33.32 -0.32
C VAL A 71 15.16 34.42 -0.81
#